data_AF-A0A962MQ14-F1
#
_entry.id   AF-A0A962MQ14-F1
#
_cell.length_a   1.000
_cell.length_b   1.000
_cell.length_c   1.000
_cell.angle_alpha   90.00
_cell.angle_beta   90.00
_cell.angle_gamma   90.00
#
_symmetry.space_group_name_H-M   'P 1'
#
loop_
_entity.id
_entity.type
_entity.pdbx_description
1 polymer ?
#
loop_
_entity_poly.entity_id
_entity_poly.type
_entity_poly.pdbx_seq_one_letter_code
_entity_poly.pdbx_strand_id
1 'polypeptide(L)'
;QVDGLATANGGFRVSAGHKTLACDYLALAAGGHSTRLAATMGVKLPLWVDCNMLTVTEPGPRVIDKVLTHIGGTMSLKQHSNGTVLIGGGWQGRGKFSQQTREIDPVAWVQNVGLGASIVPGLRGLRVNRAWAGYEAVTKDALPMLGRMPGIENAFVAAGARGGFHMGPAQGFVLSELILE
;
A
#
# COMPACT_ATOMS: atom_id res chain seq x y z
N GLN A 1 7.66 13.54 -12.02
CA GLN A 1 7.04 12.20 -11.93
C GLN A 1 7.55 11.40 -13.11
N VAL A 2 7.84 10.11 -12.94
CA VAL A 2 8.20 9.22 -14.06
C VAL A 2 6.95 8.91 -14.88
N ASP A 3 7.02 9.02 -16.20
CA ASP A 3 5.92 8.80 -17.13
C ASP A 3 6.18 7.68 -18.15
N GLY A 4 7.43 7.23 -18.30
CA GLY A 4 7.78 6.12 -19.18
C GLY A 4 9.11 5.46 -18.85
N LEU A 5 9.22 4.19 -19.21
CA LEU A 5 10.42 3.36 -19.10
C LEU A 5 10.65 2.67 -20.44
N ALA A 6 11.91 2.59 -20.87
CA ALA A 6 12.29 1.88 -22.09
C ALA A 6 13.66 1.22 -21.95
N THR A 7 13.84 0.07 -22.57
CA THR A 7 15.17 -0.54 -22.75
C THR A 7 15.96 0.23 -23.81
N ALA A 8 17.25 0.49 -23.57
CA ALA A 8 18.12 1.17 -24.52
C ALA A 8 19.60 0.84 -24.28
N ASN A 9 20.32 0.47 -25.34
CA ASN A 9 21.78 0.28 -25.32
C ASN A 9 22.29 -0.64 -24.18
N GLY A 10 21.58 -1.72 -23.88
CA GLY A 10 21.95 -2.64 -22.79
C GLY A 10 21.56 -2.17 -21.39
N GLY A 11 20.94 -1.00 -21.25
CA GLY A 11 20.36 -0.49 -20.01
C GLY A 11 18.96 0.08 -20.22
N PHE A 12 18.64 1.15 -19.49
CA PHE A 12 17.32 1.74 -19.45
C PHE A 12 17.34 3.25 -19.70
N ARG A 13 16.24 3.76 -20.27
CA ARG A 13 15.89 5.18 -20.29
C ARG A 13 14.63 5.40 -19.48
N VAL A 14 14.69 6.35 -18.56
CA VAL A 14 13.59 6.77 -17.68
C VAL A 14 13.14 8.16 -18.09
N SER A 15 11.89 8.29 -18.52
CA SER A 15 11.27 9.56 -18.88
C SER A 15 10.54 10.17 -17.68
N ALA A 16 10.80 11.45 -17.41
CA ALA A 16 10.15 12.20 -16.34
C ALA A 16 9.92 13.66 -16.76
N GLY A 17 8.78 13.89 -17.43
CA GLY A 17 8.48 15.18 -18.07
C GLY A 17 9.46 15.47 -19.20
N HIS A 18 10.18 16.59 -19.12
CA HIS A 18 11.19 16.97 -20.13
C HIS A 18 12.57 16.38 -19.89
N LYS A 19 12.74 15.55 -18.84
CA LYS A 19 14.02 14.93 -18.49
C LYS A 19 14.04 13.47 -18.90
N THR A 20 15.20 13.04 -19.39
CA THR A 20 15.51 11.63 -19.64
C THR A 20 16.74 11.27 -18.84
N LEU A 21 16.66 10.18 -18.09
CA LEU A 21 17.77 9.62 -17.32
C LEU A 21 18.15 8.27 -17.91
N ALA A 22 19.44 7.97 -17.98
CA ALA A 22 19.95 6.65 -18.34
C ALA A 22 20.42 5.92 -17.09
N CYS A 23 20.20 4.60 -17.02
CA CYS A 23 20.71 3.75 -15.96
C CYS A 23 20.92 2.31 -16.44
N ASP A 24 21.86 1.60 -15.84
CA ASP A 24 22.15 0.20 -16.20
C ASP A 24 21.21 -0.78 -15.50
N TYR A 25 20.74 -0.42 -14.30
CA TYR A 25 19.82 -1.19 -13.47
C TYR A 25 18.55 -0.40 -13.19
N LEU A 26 17.41 -1.07 -13.13
CA LEU A 26 16.10 -0.48 -12.89
C LEU A 26 15.36 -1.20 -11.77
N ALA A 27 15.00 -0.48 -10.70
CA ALA A 27 14.15 -0.99 -9.63
C ALA A 27 12.79 -0.28 -9.62
N LEU A 28 11.72 -1.01 -9.95
CA LEU A 28 10.36 -0.49 -9.97
C LEU A 28 9.68 -0.64 -8.61
N ALA A 29 9.62 0.45 -7.85
CA ALA A 29 8.99 0.53 -6.53
C ALA A 29 7.90 1.64 -6.45
N ALA A 30 7.12 1.81 -7.52
CA ALA A 30 6.21 2.95 -7.69
C ALA A 30 4.78 2.72 -7.14
N GLY A 31 4.62 1.79 -6.19
CA GLY A 31 3.32 1.44 -5.60
C GLY A 31 2.27 1.12 -6.67
N GLY A 32 1.09 1.74 -6.56
CA GLY A 32 -0.01 1.56 -7.52
C GLY A 32 0.32 1.97 -8.96
N HIS A 33 1.34 2.80 -9.18
CA HIS A 33 1.76 3.20 -10.53
C HIS A 33 2.65 2.18 -11.22
N SER A 34 3.11 1.14 -10.50
CA SER A 34 4.03 0.13 -11.04
C SER A 34 3.44 -0.59 -12.25
N THR A 35 2.16 -0.95 -12.23
CA THR A 35 1.50 -1.61 -13.38
C THR A 35 1.56 -0.77 -14.65
N ARG A 36 1.28 0.53 -14.55
CA ARG A 36 1.32 1.45 -15.71
C ARG A 36 2.74 1.61 -16.23
N LEU A 37 3.72 1.77 -15.35
CA LEU A 37 5.11 1.95 -15.73
C LEU A 37 5.71 0.68 -16.36
N ALA A 38 5.48 -0.48 -15.77
CA ALA A 38 5.92 -1.77 -16.33
C ALA A 38 5.32 -2.03 -17.73
N ALA A 39 4.06 -1.63 -17.95
CA ALA A 39 3.39 -1.77 -19.24
C ALA A 39 4.10 -1.00 -20.38
N THR A 40 4.83 0.08 -20.08
CA THR A 40 5.62 0.82 -21.09
C THR A 40 6.80 0.01 -21.63
N MET A 41 7.23 -1.02 -20.89
CA MET A 41 8.24 -2.00 -21.32
C MET A 41 7.61 -3.35 -21.72
N GLY A 42 6.28 -3.40 -21.93
CA GLY A 42 5.58 -4.62 -22.33
C GLY A 42 5.34 -5.63 -21.20
N VAL A 43 5.59 -5.28 -19.94
CA VAL A 43 5.41 -6.19 -18.80
C VAL A 43 4.08 -5.95 -18.11
N LYS A 44 3.28 -7.02 -17.96
CA LYS A 44 2.03 -7.01 -17.19
C LYS A 44 2.29 -7.45 -15.75
N LEU A 45 2.16 -6.52 -14.80
CA LEU A 45 2.19 -6.85 -13.38
C LEU A 45 0.78 -7.20 -12.88
N PRO A 46 0.57 -8.32 -12.17
CA PRO A 46 -0.71 -8.72 -11.58
C PRO A 46 -1.02 -7.94 -10.29
N LEU A 47 -0.97 -6.60 -10.38
CA LEU A 47 -1.23 -5.67 -9.28
C LEU A 47 -2.48 -4.85 -9.57
N TRP A 48 -3.32 -4.69 -8.54
CA TRP A 48 -4.38 -3.68 -8.53
C TRP A 48 -4.26 -2.81 -7.29
N VAL A 49 -5.13 -1.79 -7.20
CA VAL A 49 -5.11 -0.83 -6.10
C VAL A 49 -6.45 -0.83 -5.38
N ASP A 50 -6.43 -1.24 -4.12
CA ASP A 50 -7.54 -1.11 -3.19
C ASP A 50 -7.61 0.33 -2.64
N CYS A 51 -8.80 0.75 -2.20
CA CYS A 51 -9.05 2.04 -1.57
C CYS A 51 -9.43 1.81 -0.11
N ASN A 52 -8.45 1.54 0.75
CA ASN A 52 -8.70 1.23 2.16
C ASN A 52 -9.04 2.48 2.98
N MET A 53 -9.85 2.31 4.02
CA MET A 53 -10.20 3.39 4.95
C MET A 53 -9.55 3.22 6.32
N LEU A 54 -9.18 4.34 6.93
CA LEU A 54 -8.66 4.43 8.29
C LEU A 54 -9.43 5.48 9.09
N THR A 55 -9.58 5.25 10.39
CA THR A 55 -10.26 6.12 11.34
C THR A 55 -9.41 6.26 12.59
N VAL A 56 -9.33 7.47 13.14
CA VAL A 56 -8.63 7.75 14.40
C VAL A 56 -9.61 8.37 15.38
N THR A 57 -9.69 7.83 16.58
CA THR A 57 -10.51 8.36 17.67
C THR A 57 -9.81 9.51 18.40
N GLU A 58 -10.56 10.22 19.26
CA GLU A 58 -9.96 10.96 20.36
C GLU A 58 -9.19 10.01 21.32
N PRO A 59 -8.26 10.54 22.14
CA PRO A 59 -7.60 9.73 23.17
C PRO A 59 -8.61 9.11 24.14
N GLY A 60 -8.49 7.81 24.38
CA GLY A 60 -9.32 7.07 25.33
C GLY A 60 -8.51 6.30 26.36
N PRO A 61 -9.18 5.62 27.32
CA PRO A 61 -8.53 4.70 28.25
C PRO A 61 -7.71 3.63 27.52
N ARG A 62 -6.63 3.17 28.15
CA ARG A 62 -5.80 2.10 27.58
C ARG A 62 -6.55 0.76 27.65
N VAL A 63 -7.01 0.28 26.49
CA VAL A 63 -7.81 -0.95 26.36
C VAL A 63 -7.24 -1.93 25.32
N ILE A 64 -6.23 -1.50 24.56
CA ILE A 64 -5.53 -2.32 23.57
C ILE A 64 -4.02 -2.19 23.80
N ASP A 65 -3.35 -3.31 24.12
CA ASP A 65 -1.90 -3.34 24.34
C ASP A 65 -1.09 -3.88 23.17
N LYS A 66 -1.76 -4.58 22.24
CA LYS A 66 -1.17 -5.20 21.07
C LYS A 66 -2.03 -4.89 19.85
N VAL A 67 -1.44 -4.95 18.67
CA VAL A 67 -2.21 -4.86 17.42
C VAL A 67 -3.23 -6.00 17.40
N LEU A 68 -4.51 -5.67 17.25
CA LEU A 68 -5.58 -6.64 17.07
C LEU A 68 -5.92 -6.72 15.59
N THR A 69 -6.18 -7.95 15.11
CA THR A 69 -6.70 -8.19 13.77
C THR A 69 -7.87 -9.17 13.86
N HIS A 70 -8.92 -8.94 13.08
CA HIS A 70 -10.07 -9.84 13.04
C HIS A 70 -9.77 -11.05 12.15
N ILE A 71 -9.87 -12.26 12.69
CA ILE A 71 -9.70 -13.50 11.91
C ILE A 71 -10.91 -13.66 10.98
N GLY A 72 -10.66 -13.87 9.68
CA GLY A 72 -11.72 -14.02 8.67
C GLY A 72 -12.42 -12.70 8.28
N GLY A 73 -11.95 -11.55 8.78
CA GLY A 73 -12.43 -10.24 8.35
C GLY A 73 -11.28 -9.31 7.97
N THR A 74 -11.62 -8.06 7.66
CA THR A 74 -10.66 -7.08 7.14
C THR A 74 -10.18 -6.09 8.18
N MET A 75 -10.59 -6.18 9.46
CA MET A 75 -10.34 -5.13 10.44
C MET A 75 -9.05 -5.30 11.25
N SER A 76 -8.38 -4.18 11.52
CA SER A 76 -7.31 -4.10 12.53
C SER A 76 -7.50 -2.89 13.46
N LEU A 77 -7.04 -3.04 14.71
CA LEU A 77 -7.09 -2.00 15.74
C LEU A 77 -5.71 -1.81 16.37
N LYS A 78 -5.32 -0.56 16.56
CA LYS A 78 -4.05 -0.19 17.21
C LYS A 78 -4.27 1.02 18.09
N GLN A 79 -3.94 0.92 19.38
CA GLN A 79 -3.93 2.08 20.27
C GLN A 79 -2.51 2.62 20.38
N HIS A 80 -2.36 3.91 20.09
CA HIS A 80 -1.09 4.62 20.20
C HIS A 80 -0.82 5.02 21.66
N SER A 81 0.44 5.33 21.98
CA SER A 81 0.86 5.77 23.32
C SER A 81 0.16 7.05 23.78
N ASN A 82 -0.29 7.89 22.85
CA ASN A 82 -1.08 9.10 23.14
C ASN A 82 -2.58 8.81 23.40
N GLY A 83 -2.97 7.55 23.53
CA GLY A 83 -4.34 7.11 23.81
C GLY A 83 -5.27 7.01 22.61
N THR A 84 -4.90 7.56 21.43
CA THR A 84 -5.73 7.49 20.22
C THR A 84 -5.79 6.07 19.65
N VAL A 85 -6.93 5.70 19.08
CA VAL A 85 -7.12 4.38 18.48
C VAL A 85 -7.26 4.53 16.98
N LEU A 86 -6.36 3.86 16.24
CA LEU A 86 -6.45 3.68 14.80
C LEU A 86 -7.30 2.44 14.51
N ILE A 87 -8.47 2.66 13.92
CA ILE A 87 -9.39 1.65 13.41
C ILE A 87 -9.21 1.60 11.90
N GLY A 88 -8.90 0.42 11.38
CA GLY A 88 -8.53 0.31 9.98
C GLY A 88 -8.65 -1.08 9.43
N GLY A 89 -7.88 -1.32 8.38
CA GLY A 89 -7.81 -2.59 7.67
C GLY A 89 -8.41 -2.49 6.26
N GLY A 90 -8.77 -3.62 5.66
CA GLY A 90 -9.17 -3.74 4.25
C GLY A 90 -10.61 -3.32 3.93
N TRP A 91 -11.25 -2.49 4.77
CA TRP A 91 -12.57 -1.93 4.46
C TRP A 91 -12.44 -0.88 3.34
N GLN A 92 -13.19 -1.10 2.26
CA GLN A 92 -13.07 -0.29 1.05
C GLN A 92 -13.90 0.99 1.14
N GLY A 93 -13.28 2.10 0.78
CA GLY A 93 -13.93 3.36 0.47
C GLY A 93 -14.35 3.42 -1.00
N ARG A 94 -14.67 4.62 -1.46
CA ARG A 94 -15.05 4.88 -2.85
C ARG A 94 -13.89 5.53 -3.59
N GLY A 95 -13.78 5.24 -4.88
CA GLY A 95 -12.81 5.91 -5.74
C GLY A 95 -12.12 4.98 -6.71
N LYS A 96 -11.40 5.57 -7.65
CA LYS A 96 -10.63 4.86 -8.67
C LYS A 96 -9.22 5.42 -8.69
N PHE A 97 -8.23 4.54 -8.55
CA PHE A 97 -6.82 4.95 -8.61
C PHE A 97 -6.47 5.64 -9.93
N SER A 98 -7.03 5.19 -11.06
CA SER A 98 -6.82 5.83 -12.37
C SER A 98 -7.30 7.28 -12.44
N GLN A 99 -8.27 7.66 -11.62
CA GLN A 99 -8.83 9.01 -11.54
C GLN A 99 -8.27 9.80 -10.35
N GLN A 100 -7.39 9.19 -9.55
CA GLN A 100 -6.87 9.76 -8.30
C GLN A 100 -7.97 10.21 -7.33
N THR A 101 -9.14 9.57 -7.40
CA THR A 101 -10.26 9.80 -6.48
C THR A 101 -10.22 8.79 -5.34
N ARG A 102 -10.39 9.26 -4.11
CA ARG A 102 -10.50 8.43 -2.90
C ARG A 102 -11.33 9.14 -1.86
N GLU A 103 -12.38 8.49 -1.41
CA GLU A 103 -13.35 9.01 -0.47
C GLU A 103 -13.77 7.92 0.51
N ILE A 104 -14.19 8.34 1.70
CA ILE A 104 -14.82 7.44 2.65
C ILE A 104 -16.16 6.97 2.07
N ASP A 105 -16.42 5.66 2.09
CA ASP A 105 -17.79 5.16 1.97
C ASP A 105 -18.46 5.23 3.35
N PRO A 106 -19.50 6.06 3.55
CA PRO A 106 -20.10 6.23 4.87
C PRO A 106 -20.68 4.94 5.45
N VAL A 107 -21.24 4.06 4.61
CA VAL A 107 -21.87 2.81 5.06
C VAL A 107 -20.81 1.83 5.53
N ALA A 108 -19.80 1.57 4.69
CA ALA A 108 -18.70 0.69 5.06
C ALA A 108 -17.87 1.25 6.23
N TRP A 109 -17.77 2.57 6.34
CA TRP A 109 -17.10 3.24 7.46
C TRP A 109 -17.81 3.03 8.79
N VAL A 110 -19.14 3.23 8.85
CA VAL A 110 -19.93 2.97 10.06
C VAL A 110 -19.85 1.50 10.45
N GLN A 111 -19.87 0.58 9.48
CA GLN A 111 -19.69 -0.86 9.75
C GLN A 111 -18.31 -1.18 10.32
N ASN A 112 -17.24 -0.59 9.78
CA ASN A 112 -15.88 -0.79 10.27
C ASN A 112 -15.70 -0.27 11.71
N VAL A 113 -16.15 0.96 11.98
CA VAL A 113 -16.08 1.54 13.34
C VAL A 113 -16.96 0.75 14.32
N GLY A 114 -18.16 0.35 13.88
CA GLY A 114 -19.08 -0.46 14.67
C GLY A 114 -18.50 -1.84 15.02
N LEU A 115 -17.82 -2.50 14.08
CA LEU A 115 -17.10 -3.74 14.34
C LEU A 115 -15.95 -3.50 15.33
N GLY A 116 -15.22 -2.39 15.22
CA GLY A 116 -14.17 -2.03 16.18
C GLY A 116 -14.70 -1.92 17.61
N ALA A 117 -15.84 -1.23 17.77
CA ALA A 117 -16.51 -1.07 19.04
C ALA A 117 -17.21 -2.34 19.56
N SER A 118 -17.55 -3.30 18.68
CA SER A 118 -18.09 -4.59 19.09
C SER A 118 -17.01 -5.53 19.63
N ILE A 119 -15.82 -5.53 19.01
CA ILE A 119 -14.66 -6.31 19.47
C ILE A 119 -14.04 -5.71 20.72
N VAL A 120 -13.92 -4.38 20.79
CA VAL A 120 -13.36 -3.67 21.94
C VAL A 120 -14.43 -2.74 22.51
N PRO A 121 -15.29 -3.23 23.41
CA PRO A 121 -16.34 -2.44 24.06
C PRO A 121 -15.88 -1.12 24.67
N GLY A 122 -14.63 -1.04 25.13
CA GLY A 122 -14.03 0.18 25.70
C GLY A 122 -13.85 1.33 24.69
N LEU A 123 -14.06 1.09 23.40
CA LEU A 123 -14.07 2.14 22.37
C LEU A 123 -15.43 2.83 22.24
N ARG A 124 -16.51 2.27 22.81
CA ARG A 124 -17.85 2.85 22.74
C ARG A 124 -17.87 4.22 23.42
N GLY A 125 -18.49 5.19 22.77
CA GLY A 125 -18.63 6.56 23.27
C GLY A 125 -17.45 7.48 22.91
N LEU A 126 -16.32 6.95 22.42
CA LEU A 126 -15.23 7.79 21.92
C LEU A 126 -15.65 8.49 20.62
N ARG A 127 -15.28 9.77 20.49
CA ARG A 127 -15.45 10.53 19.25
C ARG A 127 -14.42 10.12 18.21
N VAL A 128 -14.83 10.17 16.95
CA VAL A 128 -13.90 10.12 15.82
C VAL A 128 -13.28 11.49 15.62
N ASN A 129 -11.95 11.55 15.65
CA ASN A 129 -11.18 12.76 15.39
C ASN A 129 -10.96 12.98 13.89
N ARG A 130 -10.65 11.91 13.15
CA ARG A 130 -10.53 11.95 11.68
C ARG A 130 -10.75 10.59 11.04
N ALA A 131 -11.16 10.59 9.77
CA ALA A 131 -11.18 9.41 8.91
C ALA A 131 -10.71 9.79 7.50
N TRP A 132 -10.04 8.87 6.81
CA TRP A 132 -9.60 9.07 5.43
C TRP A 132 -9.54 7.76 4.65
N ALA A 133 -9.59 7.87 3.33
CA ALA A 133 -9.31 6.78 2.41
C ALA A 133 -7.87 6.89 1.86
N GLY A 134 -7.25 5.76 1.58
CA GLY A 134 -5.89 5.64 1.08
C GLY A 134 -5.75 4.48 0.11
N TYR A 135 -4.74 4.54 -0.75
CA TYR A 135 -4.48 3.50 -1.73
C TYR A 135 -3.55 2.43 -1.19
N GLU A 136 -3.87 1.17 -1.47
CA GLU A 136 -2.97 0.04 -1.21
C GLU A 136 -2.81 -0.76 -2.50
N ALA A 137 -1.58 -0.89 -3.00
CA ALA A 137 -1.29 -1.78 -4.10
C ALA A 137 -1.22 -3.22 -3.57
N VAL A 138 -1.91 -4.15 -4.23
CA VAL A 138 -2.10 -5.51 -3.74
C VAL A 138 -1.98 -6.53 -4.87
N THR A 139 -1.62 -7.75 -4.49
CA THR A 139 -1.50 -8.95 -5.33
C THR A 139 -2.59 -9.97 -5.00
N LYS A 140 -2.77 -10.97 -5.89
CA LYS A 140 -3.77 -12.04 -5.75
C LYS A 140 -3.67 -12.81 -4.44
N ASP A 141 -2.45 -13.09 -4.00
CA ASP A 141 -2.11 -13.88 -2.82
C ASP A 141 -1.73 -13.01 -1.62
N ALA A 142 -1.83 -11.68 -1.74
CA ALA A 142 -1.39 -10.70 -0.75
C ALA A 142 0.11 -10.72 -0.39
N LEU A 143 0.94 -11.45 -1.15
CA LEU A 143 2.39 -11.43 -1.01
C LEU A 143 2.99 -10.30 -1.85
N PRO A 144 4.08 -9.65 -1.39
CA PRO A 144 4.73 -8.62 -2.18
C PRO A 144 5.35 -9.21 -3.46
N MET A 145 5.23 -8.47 -4.57
CA MET A 145 6.05 -8.71 -5.75
C MET A 145 7.44 -8.16 -5.48
N LEU A 146 8.41 -9.05 -5.32
CA LEU A 146 9.80 -8.69 -5.03
C LEU A 146 10.74 -9.55 -5.90
N GLY A 147 11.60 -8.91 -6.69
CA GLY A 147 12.67 -9.59 -7.43
C GLY A 147 12.80 -9.16 -8.88
N ARG A 148 13.42 -10.02 -9.70
CA ARG A 148 13.69 -9.76 -11.12
C ARG A 148 12.40 -9.65 -11.93
N MET A 149 12.34 -8.69 -12.84
CA MET A 149 11.21 -8.50 -13.75
C MET A 149 11.26 -9.56 -14.86
N PRO A 150 10.16 -10.28 -15.14
CA PRO A 150 10.18 -11.35 -16.14
C PRO A 150 10.61 -10.86 -17.52
N GLY A 151 11.62 -11.51 -18.10
CA GLY A 151 12.06 -11.26 -19.49
C GLY A 151 12.85 -9.98 -19.72
N ILE A 152 13.24 -9.25 -18.66
CA ILE A 152 14.05 -8.02 -18.78
C ILE A 152 15.24 -8.12 -17.82
N GLU A 153 16.44 -8.29 -18.38
CA GLU A 153 17.69 -8.30 -17.64
C GLU A 153 17.92 -6.96 -16.92
N ASN A 154 18.50 -6.99 -15.71
CA ASN A 154 18.75 -5.83 -14.85
C ASN A 154 17.53 -4.98 -14.45
N ALA A 155 16.30 -5.46 -14.71
CA ALA A 155 15.06 -4.86 -14.21
C ALA A 155 14.51 -5.67 -13.02
N PHE A 156 14.05 -4.95 -12.00
CA PHE A 156 13.54 -5.50 -10.75
C PHE A 156 12.25 -4.81 -10.34
N VAL A 157 11.47 -5.44 -9.47
CA VAL A 157 10.21 -4.91 -8.93
C VAL A 157 10.15 -5.11 -7.42
N ALA A 158 9.61 -4.11 -6.72
CA ALA A 158 9.25 -4.16 -5.31
C ALA A 158 7.91 -3.43 -5.12
N ALA A 159 6.80 -4.15 -5.20
CA ALA A 159 5.45 -3.57 -5.18
C ALA A 159 4.40 -4.54 -4.60
N GLY A 160 3.19 -4.05 -4.33
CA GLY A 160 2.07 -4.91 -3.91
C GLY A 160 2.11 -5.40 -2.46
N ALA A 161 2.92 -4.76 -1.61
CA ALA A 161 3.14 -5.19 -0.24
C ALA A 161 2.00 -4.76 0.71
N ARG A 162 1.11 -5.70 1.09
CA ARG A 162 0.22 -5.46 2.24
C ARG A 162 1.06 -5.33 3.51
N GLY A 163 1.01 -4.17 4.16
CA GLY A 163 1.92 -3.85 5.26
C GLY A 163 3.33 -3.44 4.81
N GLY A 164 3.47 -2.86 3.61
CA GLY A 164 4.75 -2.37 3.08
C GLY A 164 5.52 -1.42 4.00
N PHE A 165 4.85 -0.71 4.92
CA PHE A 165 5.53 0.08 5.94
C PHE A 165 6.40 -0.77 6.89
N HIS A 166 5.95 -1.98 7.24
CA HIS A 166 6.72 -2.91 8.06
C HIS A 166 7.78 -3.63 7.22
N MET A 167 7.41 -4.10 6.02
CA MET A 167 8.31 -4.91 5.20
C MET A 167 9.35 -4.12 4.40
N GLY A 168 9.20 -2.79 4.29
CA GLY A 168 10.05 -1.93 3.47
C GLY A 168 11.56 -2.14 3.66
N PRO A 169 12.08 -2.14 4.91
CA PRO A 169 13.50 -2.39 5.15
C PRO A 169 13.98 -3.76 4.65
N ALA A 170 13.21 -4.82 4.90
CA ALA A 170 13.55 -6.17 4.46
C ALA A 170 13.50 -6.32 2.93
N GLN A 171 12.49 -5.71 2.29
CA GLN A 171 12.37 -5.68 0.83
C GLN A 171 13.53 -4.93 0.20
N GLY A 172 13.90 -3.78 0.76
CA GLY A 172 15.06 -3.01 0.29
C GLY A 172 16.36 -3.81 0.36
N PHE A 173 16.59 -4.51 1.48
CA PHE A 173 17.76 -5.36 1.67
C PHE A 173 17.81 -6.51 0.65
N VAL A 174 16.73 -7.29 0.51
CA VAL A 174 16.69 -8.40 -0.45
C VAL A 174 16.83 -7.89 -1.89
N LEU A 175 16.21 -6.76 -2.21
CA LEU A 175 16.31 -6.16 -3.54
C LEU A 175 17.73 -5.70 -3.84
N SER A 176 18.45 -5.13 -2.86
CA SER A 176 19.84 -4.71 -3.07
C SER A 176 20.77 -5.91 -3.31
N GLU A 177 20.60 -7.00 -2.57
CA GLU A 177 21.38 -8.23 -2.80
C GLU A 177 21.16 -8.75 -4.22
N LEU A 178 19.90 -8.83 -4.67
CA LEU A 178 19.56 -9.27 -6.02
C LEU A 178 20.10 -8.37 -7.14
N ILE A 179 20.30 -7.08 -6.86
CA ILE A 179 20.86 -6.12 -7.82
C ILE A 179 22.39 -6.24 -7.88
N LEU A 180 23.04 -6.59 -6.77
CA LEU A 180 24.50 -6.68 -6.65
C LEU A 180 25.07 -8.05 -7.02
N GLU A 181 24.23 -9.07 -7.15
CA GLU A 181 24.54 -10.37 -7.80
C GLU A 181 24.94 -10.20 -9.27
#